data_AF-A0A946JXT6-F1
#
_entry.id   AF-A0A946JXT6-F1
#
_cell.length_a   1.000
_cell.length_b   1.000
_cell.length_c   1.000
_cell.angle_alpha   90.00
_cell.angle_beta   90.00
_cell.angle_gamma   90.00
#
_symmetry.space_group_name_H-M   'P 1'
#
loop_
_entity.id
_entity.type
_entity.pdbx_description
1 polymer ?
#
loop_
_entity_poly.entity_id
_entity_poly.type
_entity_poly.pdbx_seq_one_letter_code
_entity_poly.pdbx_strand_id
1 'polypeptide(L)'
;MTNNEMTPPLGDIKPRPFPLGESAQKTIDKIALAIVLYILLILYPSYGLLRWFWSGDLSPFDLKGVITALATALFLGFYSRRAITSRLQINTERE
;
A
#
# COMPACT_ATOMS: atom_id res chain seq x y z
N MET A 1 -11.78 32.96 40.00
CA MET A 1 -10.61 32.06 39.94
C MET A 1 -10.94 31.01 38.89
N THR A 2 -10.31 31.12 37.73
CA THR A 2 -10.69 30.45 36.48
C THR A 2 -10.09 29.05 36.36
N ASN A 3 -10.99 28.08 36.15
CA ASN A 3 -10.92 26.91 35.26
C ASN A 3 -9.56 26.20 35.07
N ASN A 4 -9.46 24.98 35.59
CA ASN A 4 -8.45 23.99 35.21
C ASN A 4 -9.15 22.77 34.61
N GLU A 5 -9.64 22.90 33.38
CA GLU A 5 -10.01 21.75 32.55
C GLU A 5 -8.72 21.22 31.92
N MET A 6 -8.17 20.16 32.53
CA MET A 6 -7.00 19.45 32.03
C MET A 6 -7.45 18.50 30.90
N THR A 7 -7.84 19.07 29.77
CA THR A 7 -7.92 18.34 28.51
C THR A 7 -6.51 18.25 27.92
N PRO A 8 -5.97 17.06 27.60
CA PRO A 8 -4.69 16.96 26.91
C PRO A 8 -4.76 17.75 25.58
N PRO A 9 -3.65 18.37 25.12
CA PRO A 9 -3.63 19.26 23.97
C PRO A 9 -3.78 18.47 22.67
N LEU A 10 -4.98 17.95 22.42
CA LEU A 10 -5.41 17.39 21.14
C LEU A 10 -6.03 18.47 20.25
N GLY A 11 -6.20 19.70 20.74
CA GLY A 11 -6.84 20.81 20.04
C GLY A 11 -6.03 21.42 18.88
N ASP A 12 -4.72 21.18 18.82
CA ASP A 12 -3.81 21.82 17.85
C ASP A 12 -2.95 20.83 17.05
N ILE A 13 -3.37 19.56 16.95
CA ILE A 13 -2.75 18.65 15.99
C ILE A 13 -3.25 19.04 14.60
N LYS A 14 -2.64 20.09 14.02
CA LYS A 14 -2.80 20.39 12.60
C LYS A 14 -2.41 19.11 11.84
N PRO A 15 -3.27 18.59 10.94
CA PRO A 15 -2.88 17.49 10.08
C PRO A 15 -1.58 17.90 9.38
N ARG A 16 -0.51 17.12 9.57
CA ARG A 16 0.75 17.39 8.88
C ARG A 16 0.44 17.30 7.38
N PRO A 17 0.57 18.38 6.61
CA PRO A 17 0.32 18.31 5.18
C PRO A 17 1.24 17.24 4.60
N PHE A 18 0.67 16.30 3.86
CA PHE A 18 1.47 15.37 3.08
C PHE A 18 2.36 16.23 2.17
N PRO A 19 3.67 15.95 2.08
CA PRO A 19 4.58 16.83 1.36
C PRO A 19 4.22 16.85 -0.13
N LEU A 20 3.42 17.82 -0.58
CA LEU A 20 3.00 17.99 -1.96
C LEU A 20 4.22 18.29 -2.83
N GLY A 21 4.41 17.52 -3.91
CA GLY A 21 5.54 17.65 -4.84
C GLY A 21 6.33 16.35 -5.08
N GLU A 22 7.58 16.46 -5.53
CA GLU A 22 8.41 15.30 -5.89
C GLU A 22 8.61 14.29 -4.75
N SER A 23 8.62 14.75 -3.49
CA SER A 23 8.84 13.90 -2.32
C SER A 23 7.63 13.01 -2.00
N ALA A 24 6.40 13.50 -2.16
CA ALA A 24 5.20 12.65 -2.14
C ALA A 24 5.24 11.63 -3.27
N GLN A 25 5.56 12.04 -4.50
CA GLN A 25 5.56 11.11 -5.64
C GLN A 25 6.58 9.98 -5.46
N LYS A 26 7.79 10.29 -4.97
CA LYS A 26 8.80 9.29 -4.60
C LYS A 26 8.30 8.33 -3.51
N THR A 27 7.50 8.81 -2.57
CA THR A 27 6.93 7.99 -1.49
C THR A 27 5.84 7.06 -2.03
N ILE A 28 4.96 7.57 -2.90
CA ILE A 28 3.92 6.78 -3.56
C ILE A 28 4.55 5.68 -4.42
N ASP A 29 5.59 6.00 -5.18
CA ASP A 29 6.29 5.03 -6.02
C ASP A 29 6.97 3.95 -5.18
N LYS A 30 7.55 4.30 -4.01
CA LYS A 30 8.08 3.33 -3.04
C LYS A 30 6.99 2.43 -2.47
N ILE A 31 5.82 2.97 -2.13
CA ILE A 31 4.69 2.19 -1.62
C ILE A 31 4.18 1.21 -2.69
N ALA A 32 4.01 1.69 -3.93
CA ALA A 32 3.61 0.86 -5.05
C ALA A 32 4.61 -0.28 -5.29
N LEU A 33 5.91 0.01 -5.25
CA LEU A 33 6.97 -0.99 -5.35
C LEU A 33 6.93 -1.99 -4.19
N ALA A 34 6.74 -1.51 -2.95
CA ALA A 34 6.65 -2.35 -1.77
C ALA A 34 5.47 -3.32 -1.86
N ILE A 35 4.33 -2.89 -2.39
CA ILE A 35 3.16 -3.75 -2.63
C ILE A 35 3.49 -4.85 -3.65
N VAL A 36 4.12 -4.48 -4.77
CA VAL A 36 4.54 -5.44 -5.79
C VAL A 36 5.49 -6.49 -5.19
N LEU A 37 6.51 -6.05 -4.45
CA LEU A 37 7.47 -6.93 -3.80
C LEU A 37 6.82 -7.81 -2.73
N TYR A 38 5.90 -7.27 -1.93
CA TYR A 38 5.16 -8.02 -0.93
C TYR A 38 4.37 -9.17 -1.56
N ILE A 39 3.68 -8.90 -2.67
CA ILE A 39 2.91 -9.93 -3.38
C ILE A 39 3.84 -11.01 -3.93
N LEU A 40 4.94 -10.63 -4.58
CA LEU A 40 5.83 -11.57 -5.26
C LEU A 40 6.72 -12.38 -4.31
N LEU A 41 7.24 -11.77 -3.26
CA LEU A 41 8.26 -12.38 -2.39
C LEU A 41 7.68 -13.00 -1.12
N ILE A 42 6.48 -12.57 -0.70
CA ILE A 42 5.88 -13.04 0.54
C ILE A 42 4.57 -13.76 0.24
N LEU A 43 3.60 -13.06 -0.36
CA LEU A 43 2.25 -13.58 -0.48
C LEU A 43 2.16 -14.79 -1.43
N TYR A 44 2.77 -14.66 -2.60
CA TYR A 44 2.77 -15.69 -3.64
C TYR A 44 3.50 -16.98 -3.21
N PRO A 45 4.74 -16.94 -2.70
CA PRO A 45 5.39 -18.15 -2.21
C PRO A 45 4.68 -18.75 -0.99
N SER A 46 4.12 -17.92 -0.11
CA SER A 46 3.30 -18.42 1.02
C SER A 46 2.05 -19.16 0.52
N TYR A 47 1.37 -18.64 -0.50
CA TYR A 47 0.24 -19.31 -1.13
C TYR A 47 0.66 -20.64 -1.77
N GLY A 48 1.79 -20.66 -2.49
CA GLY A 48 2.32 -21.88 -3.09
C GLY A 48 2.67 -22.94 -2.04
N LEU A 49 3.33 -22.56 -0.94
CA LEU A 49 3.63 -23.46 0.18
C LEU A 49 2.38 -23.97 0.88
N LEU A 50 1.39 -23.10 1.10
CA LEU A 50 0.12 -23.49 1.68
C LEU A 50 -0.61 -24.49 0.77
N ARG A 51 -0.68 -24.21 -0.53
CA ARG A 51 -1.30 -25.13 -1.49
C ARG A 51 -0.57 -26.46 -1.58
N TRP A 52 0.75 -26.44 -1.51
CA TRP A 52 1.55 -27.65 -1.45
C TRP A 52 1.25 -28.46 -0.17
N PHE A 53 1.15 -27.81 0.99
CA PHE A 53 0.80 -28.48 2.25
C PHE A 53 -0.58 -29.15 2.20
N TRP A 54 -1.57 -28.51 1.59
CA TRP A 54 -2.95 -29.00 1.56
C TRP A 54 -3.24 -29.99 0.43
N SER A 55 -2.62 -29.81 -0.74
CA SER A 55 -2.95 -30.57 -1.96
C SER A 55 -1.77 -31.37 -2.53
N GLY A 56 -0.57 -31.23 -1.97
CA GLY A 56 0.66 -31.83 -2.51
C GLY A 56 1.08 -31.26 -3.87
N ASP A 57 0.42 -30.20 -4.32
CA ASP A 57 0.48 -29.68 -5.69
C ASP A 57 1.35 -28.43 -5.77
N LEU A 58 2.38 -28.49 -6.63
CA LEU A 58 3.30 -27.38 -6.92
C LEU A 58 2.96 -26.63 -8.22
N SER A 59 1.83 -26.97 -8.86
CA SER A 59 1.31 -26.24 -10.04
C SER A 59 1.23 -24.72 -9.90
N PRO A 60 1.06 -24.12 -8.70
CA PRO A 60 1.14 -22.67 -8.57
C PRO A 60 2.48 -22.12 -9.05
N PHE A 61 3.59 -22.84 -8.85
CA PHE A 61 4.93 -22.41 -9.26
C PHE A 61 5.22 -22.60 -10.76
N ASP A 62 4.28 -23.15 -11.53
CA ASP A 62 4.42 -23.22 -12.98
C ASP A 62 4.54 -21.83 -13.60
N LEU A 63 5.13 -21.77 -14.80
CA LEU A 63 5.34 -20.53 -15.56
C LEU A 63 4.05 -19.69 -15.67
N LYS A 64 2.90 -20.34 -15.87
CA LYS A 64 1.59 -19.67 -15.92
C LYS A 64 1.26 -18.99 -14.59
N GLY A 65 1.41 -19.68 -13.46
CA GLY A 65 1.15 -19.13 -12.12
C GLY A 65 2.07 -17.97 -11.79
N VAL A 66 3.35 -18.07 -12.15
CA VAL A 66 4.34 -17.01 -11.95
C VAL A 66 3.99 -15.77 -12.76
N ILE A 67 3.61 -15.95 -14.04
CA ILE A 67 3.16 -14.84 -14.90
C ILE A 67 1.88 -14.20 -14.34
N THR A 68 0.91 -14.99 -13.90
CA THR A 68 -0.33 -14.47 -13.30
C THR A 68 -0.03 -13.68 -12.02
N ALA A 69 0.86 -14.17 -11.16
CA ALA A 69 1.28 -13.48 -9.95
C ALA A 69 1.98 -12.15 -10.27
N LEU A 70 2.87 -12.14 -11.27
CA LEU A 70 3.55 -10.93 -11.75
C LEU A 70 2.56 -9.90 -12.29
N ALA A 71 1.64 -10.32 -13.16
CA ALA A 71 0.61 -9.45 -13.71
C ALA A 71 -0.28 -8.86 -12.61
N THR A 72 -0.68 -9.68 -11.65
CA THR A 72 -1.51 -9.27 -10.51
C THR A 72 -0.76 -8.27 -9.63
N ALA A 73 0.51 -8.54 -9.31
CA ALA A 73 1.33 -7.66 -8.49
C ALA A 73 1.50 -6.29 -9.15
N LEU A 74 1.84 -6.24 -10.44
CA LEU A 74 1.99 -5.00 -11.19
C LEU A 74 0.67 -4.23 -11.30
N PHE A 75 -0.43 -4.93 -11.56
CA PHE A 75 -1.75 -4.30 -11.62
C PHE A 75 -2.13 -3.66 -10.29
N LEU A 76 -1.91 -4.36 -9.17
CA LEU A 76 -2.21 -3.84 -7.83
C LEU A 76 -1.27 -2.69 -7.43
N GLY A 77 0.01 -2.77 -7.79
CA GLY A 77 0.97 -1.68 -7.62
C GLY A 77 0.56 -0.42 -8.39
N PHE A 78 0.13 -0.59 -9.64
CA PHE A 78 -0.35 0.54 -10.45
C PHE A 78 -1.67 1.12 -9.93
N TYR A 79 -2.61 0.26 -9.54
CA TYR A 79 -3.89 0.67 -8.97
C TYR A 79 -3.69 1.44 -7.66
N SER A 80 -2.86 0.96 -6.75
CA SER A 80 -2.56 1.64 -5.48
C SER A 80 -1.91 3.01 -5.71
N ARG A 81 -0.94 3.10 -6.63
CA ARG A 81 -0.36 4.39 -7.06
C ARG A 81 -1.44 5.36 -7.52
N ARG A 82 -2.32 4.94 -8.45
CA ARG A 82 -3.40 5.77 -8.99
C ARG A 82 -4.40 6.19 -7.92
N ALA A 83 -4.77 5.28 -7.03
CA ALA A 83 -5.71 5.55 -5.94
C ALA A 83 -5.15 6.60 -4.97
N ILE A 84 -3.88 6.47 -4.56
CA ILE A 84 -3.22 7.42 -3.64
C ILE A 84 -3.11 8.80 -4.30
N THR A 85 -2.65 8.87 -5.56
CA THR A 85 -2.55 10.14 -6.29
C THR A 85 -3.92 10.83 -6.44
N SER A 86 -4.97 10.08 -6.78
CA SER A 86 -6.33 10.63 -6.91
C SER A 86 -6.85 11.19 -5.58
N ARG A 87 -6.59 10.51 -4.46
CA ARG A 87 -6.99 11.00 -3.13
C ARG A 87 -6.24 12.25 -2.71
N LEU A 88 -4.96 12.38 -3.08
CA LEU A 88 -4.17 13.57 -2.80
C LEU A 88 -4.67 14.79 -3.59
N GLN A 89 -5.03 14.62 -4.87
CA GLN A 89 -5.60 15.70 -5.69
C GLN A 89 -6.93 16.24 -5.12
N ILE A 90 -7.82 15.35 -4.66
CA ILE A 90 -9.12 15.74 -4.09
C ILE A 90 -8.96 16.57 -2.80
N ASN A 91 -7.92 16.31 -2.00
CA ASN A 91 -7.66 17.12 -0.81
C ASN A 91 -7.04 18.49 -1.15
N THR A 92 -6.26 18.58 -2.23
CA THR A 92 -5.74 19.88 -2.71
C THR A 92 -6.84 20.83 -3.18
N GLU A 93 -7.94 20.33 -3.75
CA GLU A 93 -9.06 21.18 -4.21
C GLU A 93 -9.99 21.67 -3.08
N ARG A 94 -9.83 21.16 -1.85
CA ARG A 94 -10.67 21.50 -0.69
C ARG A 94 -10.01 22.45 0.31
N GLU A 95 -8.72 22.77 0.12
CA GLU A 95 -7.98 23.78 0.88
C GLU A 95 -7.96 25.12 0.13
#